data_AF-A0A349FI32-F1
#
_entry.id   AF-A0A349FI32-F1
#
_cell.length_a   1.000
_cell.length_b   1.000
_cell.length_c   1.000
_cell.angle_alpha   90.00
_cell.angle_beta   90.00
_cell.angle_gamma   90.00
#
_symmetry.space_group_name_H-M   'P 1'
#
loop_
_entity.id
_entity.type
_entity.pdbx_description
1 polymer ?
#
loop_
_entity_poly.entity_id
_entity_poly.type
_entity_poly.pdbx_seq_one_letter_code
_entity_poly.pdbx_strand_id
1 'polypeptide(L)' 'MDIANKQTQKQSLDIVTLVKSALSQFHLWQQNYQTRRQLARLPEHLFQDVGLSKNQVDAECRRPFWR' A
#
# COMPACT_ATOMS: atom_id res chain seq x y z
N MET A 1 38.76 -30.81 -1.25
CA MET A 1 38.65 -29.40 -0.82
C MET A 1 37.72 -28.68 -1.78
N ASP A 2 36.48 -28.53 -1.32
CA ASP A 2 35.57 -27.39 -1.52
C ASP A 2 35.09 -26.98 -2.92
N ILE A 3 34.15 -27.75 -3.47
CA ILE A 3 33.20 -27.27 -4.50
C ILE A 3 31.77 -27.59 -4.07
N ALA A 4 31.32 -27.09 -2.91
CA ALA A 4 29.94 -27.31 -2.45
C ALA A 4 29.35 -26.19 -1.57
N ASN A 5 29.87 -24.95 -1.66
CA ASN A 5 29.48 -23.87 -0.72
C ASN A 5 28.96 -22.58 -1.38
N LYS A 6 28.57 -22.60 -2.67
CA LYS A 6 28.13 -21.38 -3.38
C LYS A 6 26.61 -21.20 -3.47
N GLN A 7 25.79 -22.22 -3.18
CA GLN A 7 24.32 -22.11 -3.27
C GLN A 7 23.68 -21.56 -1.98
N THR A 8 24.31 -21.78 -0.82
CA THR A 8 23.76 -21.39 0.50
C THR A 8 23.76 -19.87 0.75
N GLN A 9 24.53 -19.08 -0.02
CA GLN A 9 24.59 -17.62 0.14
C GLN A 9 23.48 -16.86 -0.60
N LYS A 10 22.83 -17.47 -1.60
CA LYS A 10 21.87 -16.75 -2.46
C LYS A 10 20.47 -16.67 -1.84
N GLN A 11 20.09 -17.67 -1.03
CA GLN A 11 18.75 -17.76 -0.42
C GLN A 11 18.47 -16.71 0.68
N SER A 12 19.50 -16.22 1.38
CA SER A 12 19.30 -15.25 2.48
C SER A 12 18.94 -13.85 1.98
N LEU A 13 19.29 -13.50 0.74
CA LEU A 13 18.95 -12.23 0.12
C LEU A 13 17.49 -12.19 -0.39
N ASP A 14 16.93 -13.35 -0.73
CA ASP A 14 15.59 -13.45 -1.31
C ASP A 14 14.49 -13.24 -0.26
N ILE A 15 14.63 -13.81 0.94
CA ILE A 15 13.65 -13.65 2.02
C ILE A 15 13.61 -12.20 2.51
N VAL A 16 14.77 -11.57 2.69
CA VAL A 16 14.83 -10.16 3.12
C VAL A 16 14.17 -9.26 2.07
N THR A 17 14.40 -9.52 0.79
CA THR A 17 13.79 -8.75 -0.30
C THR A 17 12.27 -8.97 -0.36
N LEU A 18 11.81 -10.22 -0.23
CA LEU A 18 10.39 -10.55 -0.18
C LEU A 18 9.68 -9.89 1.02
N VAL A 19 10.29 -9.96 2.21
CA VAL A 19 9.75 -9.33 3.42
C VAL A 19 9.71 -7.81 3.26
N LYS A 20 10.75 -7.20 2.70
CA LYS A 20 10.76 -5.76 2.40
C LYS A 20 9.64 -5.38 1.44
N SER A 21 9.47 -6.12 0.34
CA SER A 21 8.39 -5.87 -0.62
C SER A 21 7.01 -6.04 0.02
N ALA A 22 6.82 -7.07 0.83
CA ALA A 22 5.57 -7.29 1.56
C ALA A 22 5.27 -6.16 2.56
N LEU A 23 6.28 -5.70 3.32
CA LEU A 23 6.15 -4.58 4.25
C LEU A 23 5.84 -3.27 3.52
N SER A 24 6.50 -3.00 2.40
CA SER A 24 6.21 -1.82 1.56
C SER A 24 4.78 -1.84 1.04
N GLN A 25 4.30 -3.00 0.59
CA GLN A 25 2.92 -3.16 0.12
C GLN A 25 1.91 -2.98 1.25
N PHE A 26 2.19 -3.54 2.43
CA PHE A 26 1.37 -3.35 3.62
C PHE A 26 1.31 -1.89 4.05
N HIS A 27 2.45 -1.19 4.02
CA HIS A 27 2.50 0.24 4.32
C HIS A 27 1.65 1.06 3.34
N LEU A 28 1.72 0.74 2.04
CA LEU A 28 0.86 1.38 1.04
C LEU A 28 -0.62 1.13 1.32
N TRP A 29 -1.00 -0.10 1.67
CA TRP A 29 -2.40 -0.41 2.05
C TRP A 29 -2.84 0.36 3.30
N GLN A 30 -1.96 0.48 4.29
CA GLN A 30 -2.23 1.26 5.49
C GLN A 30 -2.43 2.75 5.17
N GLN A 31 -1.57 3.32 4.32
CA GLN A 31 -1.72 4.70 3.85
C GLN A 31 -3.03 4.90 3.10
N ASN A 32 -3.33 4.05 2.11
CA ASN A 32 -4.57 4.12 1.34
C ASN A 32 -5.81 4.00 2.24
N TYR A 33 -5.78 3.09 3.23
CA TYR A 33 -6.85 2.96 4.20
C TYR A 33 -7.04 4.23 5.04
N GLN A 34 -5.95 4.82 5.55
CA GLN A 34 -6.02 6.06 6.32
C GLN A 34 -6.56 7.22 5.48
N THR A 35 -6.04 7.41 4.26
CA THR A 35 -6.49 8.46 3.34
C THR A 35 -7.97 8.30 2.97
N ARG A 36 -8.41 7.09 2.61
CA ARG A 36 -9.84 6.84 2.30
C ARG A 36 -10.75 7.05 3.50
N ARG A 37 -10.29 6.69 4.70
CA ARG A 37 -11.05 6.93 5.95
C ARG A 37 -11.12 8.41 6.31
N GLN A 38 -10.07 9.18 6.05
CA GLN A 38 -10.08 10.64 6.19
C GLN A 38 -11.03 11.26 5.17
N LEU A 39 -10.95 10.84 3.91
CA LEU A 39 -11.83 11.31 2.84
C LEU A 39 -13.30 11.00 3.13
N ALA A 40 -13.62 9.80 3.63
CA ALA A 40 -14.98 9.42 4.02
C ALA A 40 -15.54 10.22 5.20
N ARG A 41 -14.68 10.81 6.03
CA ARG A 41 -15.06 11.65 7.16
C ARG A 41 -15.07 13.14 6.83
N LEU A 42 -14.47 13.51 5.70
CA LEU A 42 -14.35 14.89 5.29
C LEU A 42 -15.75 15.40 4.88
N PRO A 43 -16.21 16.54 5.42
CA PRO A 43 -17.50 17.12 5.05
C PRO A 43 -17.62 17.45 3.56
N GLU A 44 -18.83 17.28 3.02
CA GLU A 44 -19.08 17.45 1.58
C GLU A 44 -18.73 18.83 1.03
N HIS A 45 -18.89 19.88 1.84
CA HIS A 45 -18.53 21.24 1.44
C HIS A 45 -17.01 21.40 1.17
N LEU A 46 -16.16 20.63 1.86
CA LEU A 46 -14.71 20.66 1.66
C LEU A 46 -14.26 19.88 0.43
N PHE A 47 -15.11 19.02 -0.15
CA PHE A 47 -14.77 18.35 -1.41
C PHE A 47 -14.58 19.36 -2.53
N GLN A 48 -15.42 20.40 -2.55
CA GLN A 48 -15.37 21.46 -3.56
C GLN A 48 -14.06 22.26 -3.47
N ASP A 49 -13.56 22.51 -2.26
CA ASP A 49 -12.31 23.23 -2.04
C ASP A 49 -11.09 22.45 -2.58
N VAL A 50 -11.15 21.12 -2.58
CA VAL A 50 -10.12 20.23 -3.13
C VAL A 50 -10.39 19.90 -4.61
N GLY A 51 -11.46 20.43 -5.19
CA GLY A 51 -11.85 20.17 -6.58
C GLY A 51 -12.39 18.75 -6.82
N LEU A 52 -12.89 18.09 -5.77
CA LEU A 52 -13.49 16.76 -5.83
C LEU A 52 -15.02 16.84 -5.82
N SER A 53 -15.65 16.00 -6.63
CA SER A 53 -17.09 15.77 -6.56
C SER A 53 -17.42 14.64 -5.57
N LYS A 54 -18.62 14.66 -5.00
CA LYS A 54 -19.13 13.58 -4.14
C LYS A 54 -19.07 12.21 -4.81
N ASN A 55 -19.39 12.14 -6.10
CA ASN A 55 -19.31 10.88 -6.85
C ASN A 55 -17.87 10.34 -6.95
N GLN A 56 -16.87 11.22 -7.10
CA GLN A 56 -15.45 10.82 -7.09
C GLN A 56 -15.02 10.33 -5.72
N VAL A 57 -15.43 11.01 -4.65
CA VAL A 57 -15.17 10.59 -3.26
C VAL A 57 -15.79 9.23 -2.99
N ASP A 58 -17.07 9.04 -3.32
CA ASP A 58 -17.77 7.78 -3.13
C ASP A 58 -17.17 6.64 -3.96
N ALA A 59 -16.67 6.93 -5.16
CA ALA A 59 -15.96 5.96 -5.98
C ALA A 59 -14.61 5.57 -5.36
N GLU A 60 -13.87 6.54 -4.82
CA GLU A 60 -12.59 6.31 -4.16
C GLU A 60 -12.75 5.53 -2.84
N CYS A 61 -13.74 5.89 -2.02
CA CYS A 61 -14.04 5.18 -0.77
C CYS A 61 -14.49 3.74 -0.98
N ARG A 62 -15.10 3.42 -2.14
CA ARG A 62 -15.50 2.05 -2.52
C ARG A 62 -14.36 1.19 -3.05
N ARG A 63 -13.17 1.75 -3.30
CA ARG A 63 -12.04 0.96 -3.79
C ARG A 63 -11.57 -0.03 -2.70
N PRO A 64 -11.29 -1.29 -3.07
CA PRO A 64 -10.79 -2.27 -2.12
C PRO A 64 -9.43 -1.83 -1.57
N PHE A 65 -9.16 -2.13 -0.29
CA PHE A 65 -7.96 -1.65 0.41
C PHE A 65 -6.64 -2.13 -0.23
N TRP A 66 -6.67 -3.26 -0.94
CA TRP A 66 -5.50 -3.87 -1.55
C TRP A 66 -5.12 -3.29 -2.92
N ARG A 67 -5.91 -2.35 -3.44
CA ARG A 67 -5.79 -1.75 -4.77
C ARG A 67 -5.64 -0.25 -4.67
#